data_AF-A0A5J5BBP4-F1
#
_entry.id   AF-A0A5J5BBP4-F1
#
_cell.length_a   1.000
_cell.length_b   1.000
_cell.length_c   1.000
_cell.angle_alpha   90.00
_cell.angle_beta   90.00
_cell.angle_gamma   90.00
#
_symmetry.space_group_name_H-M   'P 1'
#
loop_
_entity.id
_entity.type
_entity.pdbx_description
1 polymer ?
#
loop_
_entity_poly.entity_id
_entity_poly.type
_entity_poly.pdbx_seq_one_letter_code
_entity_poly.pdbx_strand_id
1 'polypeptide(L)'
;MVFSMQSGDHDLTVPNTGTQDWIKLLNMTIVNDWRQWLVDGQVAGYTIKYTKRGTGYRITYATVLGAGHSAQEYKRRECFDMFLRWIHYWPL
;
A
#
# COMPACT_ATOMS: atom_id res chain seq x y z
N MET A 1 2.52 -11.62 11.19
CA MET A 1 1.42 -11.41 10.22
C MET A 1 1.71 -10.13 9.45
N VAL A 2 1.70 -10.16 8.12
CA VAL A 2 1.97 -9.01 7.24
C VAL A 2 0.70 -8.70 6.47
N PHE A 3 0.13 -7.51 6.67
CA PHE A 3 -1.02 -7.02 5.90
C PHE A 3 -0.54 -5.99 4.86
N SER A 4 -1.00 -6.15 3.61
CA SER A 4 -0.85 -5.15 2.55
C SER A 4 -2.21 -4.51 2.31
N MET A 5 -2.31 -3.19 2.44
CA MET A 5 -3.54 -2.43 2.18
C MET A 5 -3.35 -1.61 0.91
N GLN A 6 -4.20 -1.86 -0.09
CA GLN A 6 -4.21 -1.18 -1.37
C GLN A 6 -5.37 -0.20 -1.43
N SER A 7 -5.11 1.05 -1.83
CA SER A 7 -6.14 2.03 -2.14
C SER A 7 -5.82 2.70 -3.48
N GLY A 8 -6.81 2.74 -4.36
CA GLY A 8 -6.75 3.59 -5.53
C GLY A 8 -6.83 5.05 -5.09
N ASP A 9 -5.88 5.87 -5.52
CA ASP A 9 -5.83 7.27 -5.11
C ASP A 9 -6.92 8.14 -5.75
N HIS A 10 -7.64 7.62 -6.75
CA HIS A 10 -8.82 8.24 -7.37
C HIS A 10 -10.13 7.55 -6.95
N ASP A 11 -10.11 6.70 -5.92
CA ASP A 11 -11.34 6.13 -5.34
C ASP A 11 -12.09 7.18 -4.51
N LEU A 12 -13.30 7.55 -4.96
CA LEU A 12 -14.19 8.46 -4.24
C LEU A 12 -15.19 7.73 -3.33
N THR A 13 -15.33 6.40 -3.46
CA THR A 13 -16.22 5.59 -2.63
C THR A 13 -15.55 5.25 -1.30
N VAL A 14 -14.28 4.85 -1.32
CA VAL A 14 -13.44 4.67 -0.13
C VAL A 14 -12.13 5.45 -0.30
N PRO A 15 -12.13 6.74 0.04
CA PRO A 15 -10.96 7.59 -0.15
C PRO A 15 -9.73 7.06 0.60
N ASN A 16 -8.59 7.15 -0.05
CA ASN A 16 -7.26 6.89 0.52
C ASN A 16 -7.09 7.55 1.90
N THR A 17 -7.53 8.81 2.05
CA THR A 17 -7.44 9.57 3.30
C THR A 17 -8.14 8.88 4.48
N GLY A 18 -9.33 8.31 4.28
CA GLY A 18 -10.04 7.57 5.33
C GLY A 18 -9.27 6.32 5.76
N THR A 19 -8.64 5.63 4.81
CA THR A 19 -7.77 4.48 5.12
C THR A 19 -6.53 4.91 5.90
N GLN A 20 -5.89 6.03 5.52
CA GLN A 20 -4.74 6.56 6.24
C GLN A 20 -5.10 6.94 7.68
N ASP A 21 -6.25 7.58 7.90
CA ASP A 21 -6.68 7.97 9.24
C ASP A 21 -6.99 6.75 10.12
N TRP A 22 -7.59 5.70 9.55
CA TRP A 22 -7.77 4.44 10.26
C TRP A 22 -6.43 3.80 10.66
N ILE A 23 -5.42 3.80 9.77
CA ILE A 23 -4.08 3.28 10.11
C ILE A 23 -3.43 4.10 11.23
N LYS A 24 -3.59 5.43 11.24
CA LYS A 24 -3.08 6.29 12.32
C LYS A 24 -3.68 5.92 13.68
N LEU A 25 -4.94 5.51 13.74
CA LEU A 25 -5.60 5.06 14.98
C LEU A 25 -4.97 3.79 15.57
N LEU A 26 -4.26 2.99 14.78
CA LEU A 26 -3.57 1.78 15.26
C LEU A 26 -2.33 2.09 16.12
N ASN A 27 -1.90 3.36 16.15
CA ASN A 27 -0.75 3.88 16.90
C ASN A 27 0.52 3.02 16.69
N MET A 28 0.88 2.83 15.42
CA MET A 28 2.04 2.04 15.01
C MET A 28 3.23 2.95 14.68
N THR A 29 4.44 2.42 14.82
CA THR A 29 5.67 3.15 14.48
C THR A 29 5.96 3.04 12.99
N ILE A 30 6.23 4.17 12.34
CA ILE A 30 6.71 4.19 10.95
C ILE A 30 8.15 3.65 10.91
N VAL A 31 8.38 2.64 10.07
CA VAL A 31 9.71 2.05 9.84
C VAL A 31 10.31 2.59 8.56
N ASN A 32 9.49 2.72 7.52
CA ASN A 32 9.87 3.33 6.26
C ASN A 32 8.80 4.35 5.93
N ASP A 33 9.21 5.62 5.88
CA ASP A 33 8.32 6.71 5.49
C ASP A 33 7.94 6.60 4.01
N TRP A 34 7.02 7.48 3.59
CA TRP A 34 6.51 7.54 2.24
C TRP A 34 7.61 7.53 1.18
N ARG A 35 7.50 6.56 0.27
CA ARG A 35 8.39 6.44 -0.89
C ARG A 35 7.62 5.94 -2.10
N GLN A 36 8.09 6.31 -3.28
CA GLN A 36 7.57 5.74 -4.52
C GLN A 36 7.97 4.27 -4.64
N TRP A 37 7.08 3.46 -5.22
CA TRP A 37 7.40 2.13 -5.72
C TRP A 37 7.22 2.10 -7.23
N LEU A 38 8.07 1.32 -7.89
CA LEU A 38 8.22 1.34 -9.34
C LEU A 38 7.80 0.01 -9.96
N VAL A 39 7.16 0.08 -11.12
CA VAL A 39 6.92 -1.05 -12.02
C VAL A 39 7.43 -0.66 -13.39
N ASP A 40 8.28 -1.50 -13.98
CA ASP A 40 8.88 -1.27 -15.31
C ASP A 40 9.56 0.12 -15.45
N GLY A 41 10.14 0.64 -14.36
CA GLY A 41 10.83 1.94 -14.30
C GLY A 41 9.92 3.15 -14.12
N GLN A 42 8.59 2.96 -14.06
CA GLN A 42 7.62 4.04 -13.84
C GLN A 42 7.03 4.00 -12.44
N VAL A 43 6.60 5.17 -11.94
CA VAL A 43 5.95 5.28 -10.62
C VAL A 43 4.58 4.62 -10.68
N ALA A 44 4.46 3.48 -9.99
CA ALA A 44 3.21 2.74 -9.85
C ALA A 44 2.38 3.25 -8.66
N GLY A 45 3.02 3.92 -7.69
CA GLY A 45 2.37 4.60 -6.58
C GLY A 45 3.33 4.84 -5.42
N TYR A 46 2.77 5.01 -4.22
CA TYR A 46 3.53 5.29 -3.00
C TYR A 46 3.29 4.23 -1.93
N THR A 47 4.29 3.97 -1.10
CA THR A 47 4.21 3.01 -0.01
C THR A 47 4.81 3.56 1.27
N ILE A 48 4.26 3.12 2.40
CA ILE A 48 4.72 3.42 3.76
C ILE A 48 4.64 2.13 4.59
N LYS A 49 5.60 1.91 5.48
CA LYS A 49 5.66 0.70 6.32
C LYS A 49 5.57 1.05 7.79
N TYR A 50 4.73 0.30 8.49
CA TYR A 50 4.49 0.41 9.91
C TYR A 50 4.86 -0.88 10.63
N THR A 51 5.29 -0.75 11.88
CA THR A 51 5.47 -1.87 12.81
C THR A 51 4.88 -1.54 14.17
N LYS A 52 4.34 -2.55 14.85
CA LYS A 52 3.92 -2.43 16.26
C LYS A 52 4.96 -3.10 17.15
N ARG A 53 5.63 -2.30 17.99
CA ARG A 53 6.63 -2.80 18.95
C ARG A 53 5.99 -3.80 19.90
N GLY A 54 6.75 -4.80 20.33
CA GLY A 54 6.32 -5.83 21.29
C GLY A 54 5.41 -6.93 20.73
N THR A 55 4.83 -6.78 19.54
CA THR A 55 3.90 -7.77 18.95
C THR A 55 4.37 -8.35 17.62
N GLY A 56 5.34 -7.71 16.95
CA GLY A 56 5.86 -8.15 15.65
C GLY A 56 4.89 -7.92 14.48
N TYR A 57 3.75 -7.25 14.71
CA TYR A 57 2.82 -6.89 13.63
C TYR A 57 3.43 -5.84 12.71
N ARG A 58 3.29 -6.06 11.40
CA ARG A 58 3.75 -5.16 10.35
C ARG A 58 2.64 -4.90 9.34
N ILE A 59 2.48 -3.65 8.96
CA ILE A 59 1.55 -3.22 7.92
C ILE A 59 2.36 -2.50 6.85
N THR A 60 2.16 -2.89 5.60
CA THR A 60 2.64 -2.12 4.43
C THR A 60 1.40 -1.51 3.79
N TYR A 61 1.35 -0.19 3.76
CA TYR A 61 0.31 0.52 3.02
C TYR A 61 0.87 0.93 1.66
N ALA A 62 0.10 0.74 0.61
CA ALA A 62 0.48 1.12 -0.74
C ALA A 62 -0.69 1.74 -1.50
N THR A 63 -0.41 2.81 -2.23
CA THR A 63 -1.31 3.39 -3.21
C THR A 63 -0.95 2.89 -4.60
N VAL A 64 -1.94 2.84 -5.48
CA VAL A 64 -1.70 2.66 -6.92
C VAL A 64 -2.12 3.95 -7.62
N LEU A 65 -1.16 4.60 -8.28
CA LEU A 65 -1.33 5.89 -8.93
C LEU A 65 -2.30 5.79 -10.10
N GLY A 66 -3.35 6.60 -10.09
CA GLY A 66 -4.37 6.64 -11.15
C GLY A 66 -5.32 5.45 -11.14
N ALA A 67 -5.46 4.77 -10.00
CA ALA A 67 -6.42 3.68 -9.82
C ALA A 67 -7.68 4.17 -9.10
N GLY A 68 -8.85 3.69 -9.53
CA GLY A 68 -10.13 3.86 -8.81
C GLY A 68 -10.35 2.77 -7.76
N HIS A 69 -11.61 2.57 -7.35
CA HIS A 69 -12.00 1.55 -6.34
C HIS A 69 -11.49 0.15 -6.70
N SER A 70 -11.74 -0.28 -7.93
CA SER A 70 -11.25 -1.54 -8.50
C SER A 70 -9.93 -1.31 -9.25
N ALA A 71 -8.84 -1.10 -8.50
CA ALA A 71 -7.51 -0.85 -9.10
C ALA A 71 -7.08 -1.94 -10.11
N GLN A 72 -7.53 -3.17 -9.90
CA GLN A 72 -7.22 -4.36 -10.69
C GLN A 72 -7.88 -4.29 -12.08
N GLU A 73 -8.92 -3.49 -12.25
CA GLU A 73 -9.58 -3.30 -13.54
C GLU A 73 -8.71 -2.46 -14.49
N TYR A 74 -8.13 -1.38 -13.96
CA TYR A 74 -7.44 -0.34 -14.72
C TYR A 74 -5.90 -0.42 -14.67
N LYS A 75 -5.34 -0.94 -13.58
CA LYS A 75 -3.89 -1.02 -13.29
C LYS A 75 -3.44 -2.46 -13.06
N ARG A 76 -3.79 -3.33 -14.00
CA ARG A 76 -3.57 -4.79 -13.92
C ARG A 76 -2.12 -5.17 -13.67
N ARG A 77 -1.19 -4.52 -14.37
CA ARG A 77 0.25 -4.81 -14.30
C ARG A 77 0.81 -4.48 -12.92
N GLU A 78 0.48 -3.29 -12.42
CA GLU A 78 0.90 -2.78 -11.12
C GLU A 78 0.30 -3.61 -9.98
N CYS A 79 -0.98 -3.96 -10.09
CA CYS A 79 -1.65 -4.82 -9.11
C CYS A 79 -1.05 -6.23 -9.08
N PHE A 80 -0.75 -6.81 -10.24
CA PHE A 80 -0.15 -8.15 -10.32
C PHE A 80 1.27 -8.16 -9.74
N ASP A 81 2.10 -7.17 -10.07
CA ASP A 81 3.46 -7.07 -9.55
C ASP A 81 3.47 -6.83 -8.03
N MET A 82 2.57 -5.97 -7.54
CA MET A 82 2.38 -5.77 -6.10
C MET A 82 1.96 -7.07 -5.38
N PHE A 83 1.04 -7.83 -5.96
CA PHE A 83 0.59 -9.11 -5.40
C PHE A 83 1.74 -10.13 -5.34
N LEU A 84 2.52 -10.26 -6.43
CA LEU A 84 3.70 -11.13 -6.46
C LEU A 84 4.71 -10.74 -5.37
N ARG A 85 5.01 -9.44 -5.24
CA ARG A 85 5.93 -8.97 -4.19
C ARG A 85 5.40 -9.30 -2.80
N TRP A 86 4.09 -9.16 -2.58
CA TRP A 86 3.48 -9.46 -1.29
C TRP A 86 3.59 -10.95 -0.90
N ILE A 87 3.25 -11.88 -1.81
CA ILE A 87 3.33 -13.32 -1.51
C ILE A 87 4.77 -13.83 -1.35
N HIS A 88 5.73 -13.16 -1.98
CA HIS A 88 7.16 -13.49 -1.88
C HIS A 88 7.91 -12.69 -0.81
N TYR A 89 7.22 -11.86 -0.03
CA TYR A 89 7.81 -10.97 0.98
C TYR A 89 8.87 -10.00 0.41
N TRP A 90 8.77 -9.67 -0.87
CA TRP A 90 9.62 -8.68 -1.52
C TRP A 90 9.12 -7.26 -1.22
N PRO A 91 10.02 -6.27 -1.13
CA PRO A 91 9.63 -4.90 -0.90
C PRO A 91 8.95 -4.28 -2.14
N LEU A 92 7.95 -3.43 -1.87
CA LEU A 92 7.53 -2.37 -2.80
C LEU A 92 8.57 -1.25 -2.85
#